data_AF-A0A3B8UPK7-F1
#
_entry.id   AF-A0A3B8UPK7-F1
#
_cell.length_a   1.000
_cell.length_b   1.000
_cell.length_c   1.000
_cell.angle_alpha   90.00
_cell.angle_beta   90.00
_cell.angle_gamma   90.00
#
_symmetry.space_group_name_H-M   'P 1'
#
loop_
_entity.id
_entity.type
_entity.pdbx_description
1 polymer ?
#
loop_
_entity_poly.entity_id
_entity_poly.type
_entity_poly.pdbx_seq_one_letter_code
_entity_poly.pdbx_strand_id
1 'polypeptide(L)'
;QQVSAVGFSIGFERIFSILMEHGVDLADKGNRIAVMYDDGDLTNAYRIAEKYRAEGKICSLYVKPKKMGKFLSKLQERGYAGFINVSNGDEISDFE
;
A
#
# COMPACT_ATOMS: atom_id res chain seq x y z
N GLN A 1 -34.49 -39.27 2.71
CA GLN A 1 -34.10 -37.96 3.26
C GLN A 1 -34.12 -36.96 2.11
N GLN A 2 -35.02 -35.97 2.12
CA GLN A 2 -35.15 -34.98 1.05
C GLN A 2 -34.46 -33.70 1.53
N VAL A 3 -33.33 -33.36 0.91
CA VAL A 3 -32.57 -32.15 1.27
C VAL A 3 -32.78 -31.15 0.14
N SER A 4 -33.55 -30.09 0.42
CA SER A 4 -33.66 -28.96 -0.50
C SER A 4 -32.34 -28.18 -0.49
N ALA A 5 -31.75 -28.00 -1.66
CA ALA A 5 -30.54 -27.22 -1.86
C ALA A 5 -30.76 -26.21 -2.99
N VAL A 6 -30.44 -24.94 -2.72
CA VAL A 6 -30.38 -23.86 -3.72
C VAL A 6 -29.04 -23.14 -3.59
N GLY A 7 -28.44 -22.79 -4.71
CA GLY A 7 -27.18 -22.07 -4.76
C GLY A 7 -26.92 -21.53 -6.16
N PHE A 8 -26.11 -20.50 -6.26
CA PHE A 8 -25.58 -20.00 -7.52
C PHE A 8 -24.05 -20.02 -7.46
N SER A 9 -23.43 -20.13 -8.63
CA SER A 9 -21.99 -20.05 -8.80
C SER A 9 -21.67 -19.01 -9.85
N ILE A 10 -20.63 -18.22 -9.60
CA ILE A 10 -20.07 -17.29 -10.57
C ILE A 10 -18.55 -17.46 -10.55
N GLY A 11 -17.97 -17.60 -11.73
CA GLY A 11 -16.51 -17.71 -11.86
C GLY A 11 -15.83 -16.42 -11.42
N PHE A 12 -14.68 -16.55 -10.75
CA PHE A 12 -13.87 -15.39 -10.36
C PHE A 12 -13.47 -14.53 -11.58
N GLU A 13 -13.13 -15.18 -12.70
CA GLU A 13 -12.81 -14.49 -13.95
C GLU A 13 -14.00 -13.65 -14.46
N ARG A 14 -15.23 -14.15 -14.29
CA ARG A 14 -16.44 -13.42 -14.66
C ARG A 14 -16.66 -12.22 -13.76
N ILE A 15 -16.42 -12.34 -12.45
CA ILE A 15 -16.43 -11.21 -11.51
C ILE A 15 -15.38 -10.17 -11.96
N PHE A 16 -14.16 -10.60 -12.25
CA PHE A 16 -13.07 -9.71 -12.64
C PHE A 16 -13.38 -8.96 -13.95
N SER A 17 -13.85 -9.64 -14.99
CA SER A 17 -14.25 -9.00 -16.25
C SER A 17 -15.35 -7.95 -16.05
N ILE A 18 -16.36 -8.25 -15.22
CA ILE A 18 -17.45 -7.30 -14.93
C ILE A 18 -16.90 -6.05 -14.23
N LEU A 19 -16.04 -6.22 -13.22
CA LEU A 19 -15.43 -5.11 -12.49
C LEU A 19 -14.57 -4.22 -13.43
N MET A 20 -13.82 -4.84 -14.33
CA MET A 20 -12.98 -4.14 -15.31
C MET A 20 -13.81 -3.39 -16.36
N GLU A 21 -14.89 -4.00 -16.89
CA GLU A 21 -15.80 -3.35 -17.85
C GLU A 21 -16.48 -2.11 -17.28
N HIS A 22 -16.79 -2.12 -15.98
CA HIS A 22 -17.46 -1.00 -15.31
C HIS A 22 -16.47 0.05 -14.77
N GLY A 23 -15.18 -0.10 -15.05
CA GLY A 23 -14.15 0.85 -14.65
C GLY A 23 -14.06 1.03 -13.13
N VAL A 24 -14.35 -0.02 -12.36
CA VAL A 24 -14.25 0.05 -10.89
C VAL A 24 -12.80 0.30 -10.51
N ASP A 25 -12.51 1.51 -10.04
CA ASP A 25 -11.19 1.79 -9.48
C ASP A 25 -11.09 1.16 -8.10
N LEU A 26 -10.00 0.44 -7.86
CA LEU A 26 -9.72 -0.10 -6.54
C LEU A 26 -9.46 1.09 -5.63
N ALA A 27 -10.33 1.29 -4.64
CA ALA A 27 -10.14 2.26 -3.59
C ALA A 27 -8.73 2.10 -2.99
N ASP A 28 -8.10 3.22 -2.63
CA ASP A 28 -6.81 3.31 -1.93
C ASP A 28 -5.50 3.28 -2.74
N LYS A 29 -5.53 3.44 -4.07
CA LYS A 29 -4.29 3.68 -4.84
C LYS A 29 -3.47 4.87 -4.33
N GLY A 30 -4.11 5.86 -3.69
CA GLY A 30 -3.46 7.08 -3.15
C GLY A 30 -3.18 7.08 -1.64
N ASN A 31 -3.31 5.95 -0.93
CA ASN A 31 -3.09 5.91 0.53
C ASN A 31 -1.81 5.19 0.94
N ARG A 32 -0.97 4.79 -0.02
CA ARG A 32 0.26 4.03 0.24
C ARG A 32 1.44 4.93 0.57
N ILE A 33 2.04 4.74 1.74
CA ILE A 33 3.21 5.47 2.23
C ILE A 33 4.40 4.52 2.37
N ALA A 34 5.54 4.89 1.82
CA ALA A 34 6.79 4.14 2.01
C ALA A 34 7.55 4.71 3.21
N VAL A 35 7.85 3.88 4.22
CA VAL A 35 8.62 4.28 5.40
C VAL A 35 10.02 3.67 5.27
N MET A 36 11.03 4.51 5.10
CA MET A 36 12.42 4.07 4.92
C MET A 36 13.22 4.32 6.19
N TYR A 37 13.97 3.32 6.59
CA TYR A 37 14.76 3.34 7.82
C TYR A 37 16.15 2.76 7.59
N ASP A 38 17.10 3.17 8.41
CA ASP A 38 18.46 2.62 8.40
C ASP A 38 18.49 1.27 9.13
N ASP A 39 19.45 0.41 8.78
CA ASP A 39 19.58 -0.91 9.44
C ASP A 39 19.76 -0.73 10.96
N GLY A 40 18.97 -1.48 11.74
CA GLY A 40 18.89 -1.35 13.19
C GLY A 40 17.80 -0.40 13.74
N ASP A 41 17.17 0.46 12.92
CA ASP A 41 16.14 1.42 13.38
C ASP A 41 14.68 0.95 13.10
N LEU A 42 14.48 -0.36 13.01
CA LEU A 42 13.17 -0.96 12.68
C LEU A 42 12.08 -0.59 13.71
N THR A 43 12.42 -0.54 14.99
CA THR A 43 11.44 -0.26 16.06
C THR A 43 10.84 1.14 15.92
N ASN A 44 11.67 2.15 15.64
CA ASN A 44 11.20 3.51 15.43
C ASN A 44 10.38 3.61 14.14
N ALA A 45 10.85 2.99 13.06
CA ALA A 45 10.14 2.92 11.78
C ALA A 45 8.75 2.29 11.93
N TYR A 46 8.64 1.21 12.71
CA TYR A 46 7.38 0.55 13.00
C TYR A 46 6.43 1.47 13.77
N ARG A 47 6.90 2.16 14.81
CA ARG A 47 6.10 3.13 15.59
C ARG A 47 5.55 4.25 14.72
N ILE A 48 6.37 4.80 13.81
CA ILE A 48 5.96 5.85 12.88
C ILE A 48 4.91 5.29 11.89
N ALA A 49 5.12 4.08 11.37
CA ALA A 49 4.15 3.44 10.50
C ALA A 49 2.80 3.20 11.20
N GLU A 50 2.80 2.79 12.47
CA GLU A 50 1.57 2.57 13.24
C GLU A 50 0.76 3.86 13.44
N LYS A 51 1.43 5.00 13.69
CA LYS A 51 0.77 6.33 13.76
C LYS A 51 -0.05 6.59 12.49
N TYR A 52 0.55 6.41 11.31
CA TYR A 52 -0.15 6.66 10.05
C TYR A 52 -1.15 5.57 9.66
N ARG A 53 -0.93 4.32 10.07
CA ARG A 53 -1.94 3.26 9.91
C ARG A 53 -3.20 3.56 10.72
N ALA A 54 -3.06 4.11 11.93
CA ALA A 54 -4.20 4.55 12.74
C ALA A 54 -4.99 5.70 12.06
N GLU A 55 -4.33 6.50 11.22
CA GLU A 55 -4.95 7.54 10.38
C GLU A 55 -5.52 6.99 9.05
N GLY A 56 -5.49 5.66 8.84
CA GLY A 56 -6.02 5.01 7.64
C GLY A 56 -5.05 4.90 6.47
N LYS A 57 -3.76 5.21 6.66
CA LYS A 57 -2.73 5.05 5.61
C LYS A 57 -2.24 3.61 5.53
N ILE A 58 -1.82 3.20 4.34
CA ILE A 58 -1.20 1.90 4.08
C ILE A 58 0.32 2.07 4.10
N CYS A 59 0.97 1.73 5.20
CA CYS A 59 2.42 1.93 5.35
C CYS A 59 3.24 0.67 5.07
N SER A 60 4.19 0.76 4.11
CA SER A 60 5.17 -0.27 3.77
C SER A 60 6.55 0.10 4.31
N LEU A 61 7.21 -0.81 5.04
CA LEU A 61 8.55 -0.59 5.60
C LEU A 61 9.65 -1.02 4.61
N TYR A 62 10.68 -0.22 4.46
CA TYR A 62 11.84 -0.50 3.61
C TYR A 62 13.15 -0.16 4.31
N VAL A 63 14.12 -1.07 4.27
CA VAL A 63 15.51 -0.70 4.59
C VAL A 63 15.98 0.26 3.50
N LYS A 64 16.60 1.37 3.91
CA LYS A 64 17.01 2.46 3.03
C LYS A 64 17.91 1.94 1.89
N PRO A 65 17.48 2.07 0.62
CA PRO A 65 18.28 1.61 -0.51
C PRO A 65 19.45 2.56 -0.79
N LYS A 66 20.55 2.00 -1.32
CA LYS A 66 21.73 2.80 -1.74
C LYS A 66 21.42 3.83 -2.83
N LYS A 67 20.42 3.57 -3.68
CA LYS A 67 20.02 4.45 -4.79
C LYS A 67 18.61 4.99 -4.56
N MET A 68 18.48 5.96 -3.65
CA MET A 68 17.20 6.53 -3.21
C MET A 68 16.36 7.07 -4.36
N GLY A 69 16.89 7.96 -5.22
CA GLY A 69 16.11 8.58 -6.29
C GLY A 69 15.44 7.55 -7.23
N LYS A 70 16.19 6.56 -7.71
CA LYS A 70 15.64 5.48 -8.57
C LYS A 70 14.59 4.64 -7.84
N PHE A 71 14.70 4.49 -6.53
CA PHE A 71 13.71 3.76 -5.74
C PHE A 71 12.43 4.58 -5.57
N LEU A 72 12.55 5.87 -5.28
CA LEU A 72 11.42 6.80 -5.14
C LEU A 72 10.62 6.90 -6.44
N SER A 73 11.27 7.07 -7.60
CA SER A 73 10.57 7.08 -8.90
C SER A 73 9.76 5.81 -9.14
N LYS A 74 10.28 4.64 -8.75
CA LYS A 74 9.55 3.37 -8.86
C LYS A 74 8.35 3.29 -7.92
N LEU A 75 8.42 3.91 -6.73
CA LEU A 75 7.29 3.94 -5.80
C LEU A 75 6.20 4.87 -6.33
N GLN A 76 6.57 6.04 -6.86
CA GLN A 76 5.65 6.98 -7.51
C GLN A 76 4.94 6.31 -8.70
N GLU A 77 5.66 5.63 -9.60
CA GLU A 77 5.09 4.84 -10.71
C GLU A 77 4.12 3.75 -10.24
N ARG A 78 4.32 3.19 -9.04
CA ARG A 78 3.46 2.17 -8.44
C ARG A 78 2.24 2.76 -7.73
N GLY A 79 2.09 4.08 -7.71
CA GLY A 79 1.03 4.78 -6.97
C GLY A 79 1.25 4.70 -5.47
N TYR A 80 2.44 5.08 -5.00
CA TYR A 80 2.61 5.53 -3.63
C TYR A 80 2.30 7.03 -3.57
N ALA A 81 1.68 7.46 -2.47
CA ALA A 81 1.29 8.85 -2.28
C ALA A 81 2.36 9.69 -1.59
N GLY A 82 3.28 9.06 -0.86
CA GLY A 82 4.43 9.74 -0.28
C GLY A 82 5.38 8.77 0.39
N PHE A 83 6.40 9.33 1.03
CA PHE A 83 7.43 8.57 1.72
C PHE A 83 7.89 9.26 3.01
N ILE A 84 8.37 8.49 3.99
CA ILE A 84 8.90 8.98 5.26
C ILE A 84 10.31 8.45 5.44
N ASN A 85 11.31 9.33 5.38
CA ASN A 85 12.69 8.96 5.73
C ASN A 85 12.87 9.15 7.24
N VAL A 86 12.87 8.06 8.00
CA VAL A 86 12.89 8.06 9.47
C VAL A 86 14.08 8.84 10.03
N SER A 87 15.23 8.82 9.34
CA SER A 87 16.43 9.58 9.74
C SER A 87 16.24 11.11 9.65
N ASN A 88 15.24 11.58 8.88
CA ASN A 88 14.95 13.00 8.66
C ASN A 88 13.75 13.50 9.47
N GLY A 89 12.95 12.60 10.06
CA GLY A 89 11.74 12.94 10.80
C GLY A 89 10.62 11.91 10.60
N ASP A 90 9.43 12.25 11.10
CA ASP A 90 8.24 11.41 11.01
C ASP A 90 7.18 11.95 10.05
N GLU A 91 7.48 12.98 9.26
CA GLU A 91 6.53 13.58 8.33
C GLU A 91 6.56 12.94 6.93
N ILE A 92 5.39 12.88 6.28
CA ILE A 92 5.26 12.40 4.90
C ILE A 92 5.83 13.46 3.96
N SER A 93 6.77 13.04 3.12
CA SER A 93 7.33 13.80 2.00
C SER A 93 6.67 13.40 0.68
N ASP A 94 6.48 14.37 -0.21
CA ASP A 94 6.04 14.14 -1.58
C ASP A 94 7.19 13.64 -2.47
N PHE A 95 6.83 12.95 -3.56
CA PHE A 95 7.76 12.64 -4.65
C PHE A 95 7.85 13.88 -5.55
N GLU A 96 9.00 14.57 -5.59
CA GLU A 96 9.24 15.71 -6.50
C GLU A 96 8.88 15.41 -7.97
#